data_AF-W1US84-F1
#
_entry.id   AF-W1US84-F1
#
_cell.length_a   1.000
_cell.length_b   1.000
_cell.length_c   1.000
_cell.angle_alpha   90.00
_cell.angle_beta   90.00
_cell.angle_gamma   90.00
#
_symmetry.space_group_name_H-M   'P 1'
#
loop_
_entity.id
_entity.type
_entity.pdbx_description
1 polymer ?
#
loop_
_entity_poly.entity_id
_entity_poly.type
_entity_poly.pdbx_seq_one_letter_code
_entity_poly.pdbx_strand_id
1 'polypeptide(L)' 'MVQDSIKGLDAYAKGENKDFSQVGIKALDDQTVQYTLNKPESFWNSKTTMGVLAPVNEEFLNAKGDDFAKATDPSSIL' A
#
# COMPACT_ATOMS: atom_id res chain seq x y z
N MET A 1 0.69 -13.86 2.12
CA MET A 1 0.34 -12.49 2.57
C MET A 1 0.30 -11.56 1.35
N VAL A 2 -0.09 -10.29 1.47
CA VAL A 2 0.10 -9.30 0.37
C VAL A 2 1.60 -9.03 0.17
N GLN A 3 2.35 -8.96 1.27
CA GLN A 3 3.81 -8.77 1.28
C GLN A 3 4.57 -9.73 0.35
N ASP A 4 4.17 -11.01 0.30
CA ASP A 4 4.85 -12.03 -0.51
C ASP A 4 4.45 -11.99 -2.00
N SER A 5 3.36 -11.29 -2.34
CA SER A 5 2.79 -11.30 -3.68
C SER A 5 3.42 -10.27 -4.60
N ILE A 6 3.68 -9.07 -4.09
CA ILE A 6 4.19 -7.94 -4.88
C ILE A 6 5.72 -8.00 -4.95
N LYS A 7 6.27 -7.82 -6.16
CA LYS A 7 7.71 -7.82 -6.37
C LYS A 7 8.40 -6.75 -5.52
N GLY A 8 9.42 -7.13 -4.77
CA GLY A 8 10.23 -6.23 -3.94
C GLY A 8 9.57 -5.75 -2.63
N LEU A 9 8.29 -6.03 -2.39
CA LEU A 9 7.59 -5.54 -1.19
C LEU A 9 8.13 -6.15 0.11
N ASP A 10 8.47 -7.45 0.12
CA ASP A 10 9.03 -8.11 1.30
C ASP A 10 10.37 -7.50 1.75
N ALA A 11 11.29 -7.26 0.80
CA ALA A 11 12.57 -6.62 1.08
C ALA A 11 12.41 -5.17 1.58
N TYR A 12 11.42 -4.44 1.04
CA TYR A 12 11.10 -3.10 1.50
C TYR A 12 10.53 -3.10 2.92
N ALA A 13 9.56 -3.97 3.21
CA ALA A 13 8.95 -4.11 4.53
C ALA A 13 9.96 -4.51 5.63
N LYS A 14 10.97 -5.31 5.27
CA LYS A 14 12.08 -5.69 6.17
C LYS A 14 13.16 -4.61 6.31
N GLY A 15 13.13 -3.56 5.50
CA GLY A 15 14.14 -2.50 5.48
C GLY A 15 15.46 -2.88 4.79
N GLU A 16 15.50 -4.04 4.12
CA GLU A 16 16.63 -4.50 3.31
C GLU A 16 16.80 -3.63 2.06
N ASN A 17 15.69 -3.13 1.53
CA ASN A 17 15.65 -2.09 0.51
C ASN A 17 14.85 -0.89 1.03
N LYS A 18 15.40 0.32 0.93
CA LYS A 18 14.71 1.56 1.33
C LYS A 18 14.17 2.36 0.16
N ASP A 19 14.47 1.95 -1.07
CA ASP A 19 13.97 2.58 -2.29
C ASP A 19 12.62 1.97 -2.67
N PHE A 20 11.54 2.69 -2.37
CA PHE A 20 10.17 2.28 -2.71
C PHE A 20 9.95 2.19 -4.22
N SER A 21 10.74 2.88 -5.05
CA SER A 21 10.60 2.81 -6.52
C SER A 21 10.91 1.42 -7.09
N GLN A 22 11.59 0.56 -6.31
CA GLN A 22 11.85 -0.84 -6.64
C GLN A 22 10.68 -1.78 -6.29
N VAL A 23 9.67 -1.30 -5.55
CA VAL A 23 8.46 -2.06 -5.25
C VAL A 23 7.57 -2.09 -6.49
N GLY A 24 7.01 -3.26 -6.79
CA GLY A 24 6.19 -3.51 -7.98
C GLY A 24 4.80 -2.87 -7.96
N ILE A 25 4.67 -1.62 -7.52
CA ILE A 25 3.43 -0.83 -7.49
C ILE A 25 3.71 0.50 -8.19
N LYS A 26 2.93 0.85 -9.22
CA LYS A 26 3.09 2.10 -9.95
C LYS A 26 1.74 2.69 -10.30
N ALA A 27 1.58 4.00 -10.12
CA ALA A 27 0.55 4.76 -10.82
C ALA A 27 1.08 5.04 -12.23
N LEU A 28 0.38 4.55 -13.26
CA LEU A 28 0.70 4.86 -14.66
C LEU A 28 0.11 6.19 -15.10
N ASP A 29 -1.04 6.53 -14.52
CA ASP A 29 -1.79 7.77 -14.67
C ASP A 29 -2.71 7.94 -13.45
N ASP A 30 -3.55 8.98 -13.46
CA ASP A 30 -4.44 9.36 -12.36
C ASP A 30 -5.48 8.29 -11.97
N GLN A 31 -5.76 7.33 -12.86
CA GLN A 31 -6.81 6.32 -12.68
C GLN A 31 -6.31 4.88 -12.86
N THR A 32 -5.02 4.69 -13.13
CA THR A 32 -4.45 3.39 -13.47
C THR A 32 -3.30 3.04 -12.54
N VAL A 33 -3.50 2.00 -11.72
CA VAL A 33 -2.45 1.39 -10.89
C VAL A 33 -2.02 0.06 -11.48
N GLN A 34 -0.71 -0.10 -11.69
CA GLN A 34 -0.09 -1.34 -12.14
C GLN A 34 0.59 -2.06 -10.97
N TYR A 35 0.33 -3.37 -10.87
CA TYR A 35 1.01 -4.27 -9.95
C TYR A 35 1.89 -5.26 -10.72
N THR A 36 3.14 -5.44 -10.26
CA THR A 36 4.04 -6.51 -10.71
C THR A 36 4.16 -7.56 -9.61
N LEU A 37 3.69 -8.78 -9.88
CA LEU A 37 3.68 -9.88 -8.91
C LEU A 37 4.95 -10.73 -9.03
N ASN A 38 5.32 -11.41 -7.95
CA ASN A 38 6.43 -12.38 -7.93
C ASN A 38 6.13 -13.62 -8.78
N LYS A 39 4.85 -13.98 -8.90
CA LYS A 39 4.34 -15.11 -9.69
C LYS A 39 2.87 -14.86 -10.05
N PRO A 40 2.31 -15.57 -11.04
CA PRO A 40 0.88 -15.52 -11.32
C PRO A 40 0.05 -15.92 -10.08
N GLU A 41 -0.99 -15.14 -9.78
CA GLU A 41 -1.90 -15.42 -8.65
C GLU A 41 -3.36 -15.27 -9.07
N SER A 42 -4.10 -16.39 -9.11
CA SER A 42 -5.51 -16.40 -9.56
C SER A 42 -6.45 -15.57 -8.69
N PHE A 43 -6.11 -15.39 -7.40
CA PHE A 43 -6.93 -14.66 -6.43
C PHE A 43 -6.41 -13.24 -6.16
N TRP A 44 -5.53 -12.71 -7.02
CA TRP A 44 -4.97 -11.37 -6.85
C TRP A 44 -6.06 -10.29 -6.70
N ASN A 45 -7.08 -10.33 -7.55
CA ASN A 45 -8.21 -9.38 -7.51
C ASN A 45 -9.02 -9.47 -6.20
N SER A 46 -9.01 -10.61 -5.52
CA SER A 46 -9.64 -10.73 -4.20
C SER A 46 -8.77 -10.10 -3.10
N LYS A 47 -7.45 -10.05 -3.29
CA LYS A 47 -6.55 -9.37 -2.33
C LYS A 47 -6.67 -7.86 -2.42
N THR A 48 -6.91 -7.31 -3.61
CA THR A 48 -7.05 -5.85 -3.79
C THR A 48 -8.27 -5.26 -3.08
N THR A 49 -9.17 -6.09 -2.54
CA THR A 49 -10.30 -5.65 -1.70
C THR A 49 -10.02 -5.75 -0.20
N MET A 50 -8.84 -6.24 0.20
CA MET A 50 -8.44 -6.29 1.61
C MET A 50 -8.15 -4.88 2.14
N GLY A 51 -8.55 -4.60 3.39
CA GLY A 51 -8.38 -3.27 3.99
C GLY A 51 -6.93 -2.76 4.04
N VAL A 52 -5.94 -3.66 4.07
CA VAL A 52 -4.50 -3.29 4.00
C VAL A 52 -4.09 -2.68 2.66
N LEU A 53 -4.88 -2.87 1.60
CA LEU A 53 -4.68 -2.28 0.27
C LEU A 53 -5.68 -1.16 -0.02
N ALA A 54 -6.50 -0.75 0.96
CA ALA A 54 -7.38 0.40 0.79
C ALA A 54 -6.52 1.67 0.63
N PRO A 55 -6.84 2.53 -0.35
CA PRO A 55 -6.12 3.78 -0.51
C PRO A 55 -6.40 4.72 0.66
N VAL A 56 -5.40 5.54 0.97
CA VAL A 56 -5.50 6.65 1.91
C VAL A 56 -5.19 7.94 1.18
N ASN A 57 -5.82 9.05 1.59
CA ASN A 57 -5.54 10.35 1.01
C ASN A 57 -4.20 10.88 1.56
N GLU A 58 -3.24 11.18 0.67
CA GLU A 58 -1.89 11.59 1.04
C GLU A 58 -1.88 12.91 1.83
N GLU A 59 -2.62 13.92 1.36
CA GLU A 59 -2.67 15.24 2.02
C GLU A 59 -3.21 15.12 3.45
N PHE A 60 -4.32 14.40 3.62
CA PHE A 60 -4.92 14.15 4.93
C PHE A 60 -4.00 13.34 5.84
N LEU A 61 -3.38 12.27 5.32
CA LEU A 61 -2.45 11.46 6.08
C LEU A 61 -1.27 12.28 6.60
N ASN A 62 -0.68 13.11 5.72
CA ASN A 62 0.41 14.01 6.08
C ASN A 62 -0.03 15.08 7.09
N ALA A 63 -1.26 15.59 6.97
CA ALA A 63 -1.82 16.58 7.90
C ALA A 63 -2.07 15.99 9.30
N LYS A 64 -2.43 14.70 9.40
CA LYS A 64 -2.63 14.01 10.69
C LYS A 64 -1.34 13.46 11.28
N GLY A 65 -0.37 13.06 10.45
CA GLY A 65 0.89 12.48 10.91
C GLY A 65 0.68 11.28 11.83
N ASP A 66 1.38 11.27 12.96
CA ASP A 66 1.33 10.19 13.96
C ASP A 66 -0.04 10.04 14.64
N ASP A 67 -0.91 11.06 14.55
CA ASP A 67 -2.26 11.01 15.10
C ASP A 67 -3.28 10.37 14.14
N PHE A 68 -2.88 9.98 12.92
CA PHE A 68 -3.76 9.27 12.00
C PHE A 68 -4.31 7.97 12.62
N ALA A 69 -5.61 7.74 12.47
CA ALA A 69 -6.33 6.58 13.02
C ALA A 69 -6.21 6.37 14.55
N LYS A 70 -5.97 7.44 15.31
CA LYS A 70 -5.94 7.40 16.77
C LYS A 70 -7.32 7.06 17.34
N ALA A 71 -7.40 5.97 18.09
CA ALA A 71 -8.66 5.42 18.62
C ALA A 71 -9.47 6.39 19.50
N THR A 72 -8.82 7.40 20.09
CA THR A 72 -9.45 8.39 20.97
C THR A 72 -9.96 9.64 20.24
N ASP A 73 -9.71 9.76 18.94
CA ASP A 73 -10.10 10.93 18.14
C ASP A 73 -10.80 10.50 16.84
N PRO A 74 -12.14 10.63 16.75
CA PRO A 74 -12.89 10.30 15.54
C PRO A 74 -12.50 11.12 14.30
N SER A 75 -11.92 12.31 14.48
CA SER A 75 -11.45 13.16 13.36
C SER A 75 -10.10 12.70 12.78
N SER A 76 -9.49 11.66 13.34
CA SER A 76 -8.18 11.14 12.91
C SER A 76 -8.24 10.30 11.63
N ILE A 77 -9.43 9.95 11.16
CA ILE A 77 -9.64 9.06 10.00
C ILE A 77 -10.36 9.73 8.83
N LEU A 78 -11.06 10.86 9.06
CA LEU A 78 -11.84 11.61 8.06
C LEU A 78 -11.87 13.11 8.40
#